data_AF-A0A8B6DCL7-F1
#
_entry.id   AF-A0A8B6DCL7-F1
#
_cell.length_a   1.000
_cell.length_b   1.000
_cell.length_c   1.000
_cell.angle_alpha   90.00
_cell.angle_beta   90.00
_cell.angle_gamma   90.00
#
_symmetry.space_group_name_H-M   'P 1'
#
loop_
_entity.id
_entity.type
_entity.pdbx_description
1 polymer ?
#
loop_
_entity_poly.entity_id
_entity_poly.type
_entity_poly.pdbx_seq_one_letter_code
_entity_poly.pdbx_strand_id
1 'polypeptide(L)'
;MLDFFLDPVEFSADDELFIPHSITLIEESNLVAVADREHGRIQLFTAGITDPNDTGRFVKSISNSRFGKVFAISYDPTDKMLYVVNGPTGSNKVEGFTVGLDGKIRDTWTPRNMNFDEPHDVAVSPDGHQVYVAEIRPNRITKFNK
;
A
#
# COMPACT_ATOMS: atom_id res chain seq x y z
N MET A 1 29.88 2.83 -16.12
CA MET A 1 29.11 2.39 -14.94
C MET A 1 28.28 3.61 -14.57
N LEU A 2 26.95 3.54 -14.70
CA LEU A 2 26.09 4.68 -14.37
C LEU A 2 25.82 4.60 -12.87
N ASP A 3 26.26 5.60 -12.12
CA ASP A 3 26.06 5.70 -10.67
C ASP A 3 24.63 6.19 -10.39
N PHE A 4 23.68 5.25 -10.27
CA PHE A 4 22.26 5.51 -10.01
C PHE A 4 21.97 6.09 -8.60
N PHE A 5 22.98 6.29 -7.75
CA PHE A 5 22.80 6.65 -6.33
C PHE A 5 23.22 8.09 -5.96
N LEU A 6 23.59 8.94 -6.93
CA LEU A 6 24.34 10.16 -6.59
C LEU A 6 23.54 11.33 -6.00
N ASP A 7 22.21 11.39 -6.12
CA ASP A 7 21.43 12.48 -5.54
C ASP A 7 20.04 11.98 -5.08
N PRO A 8 19.92 11.41 -3.87
CA PRO A 8 18.62 10.96 -3.37
C PRO A 8 17.69 12.16 -3.11
N VAL A 9 16.45 12.05 -3.57
CA VAL A 9 15.39 13.03 -3.29
C VAL A 9 14.58 12.54 -2.08
N GLU A 10 14.55 13.33 -1.01
CA GLU A 10 13.68 13.13 0.15
C GLU A 10 12.40 13.95 -0.01
N PHE A 11 11.23 13.36 0.31
CA PHE A 11 9.94 14.02 0.16
C PHE A 11 8.90 13.54 1.17
N SER A 12 7.99 14.45 1.53
CA SER A 12 6.81 14.20 2.36
C SER A 12 5.67 15.16 1.95
N ALA A 13 4.42 14.82 2.29
CA ALA A 13 3.27 15.70 2.05
C ALA A 13 3.19 16.83 3.10
N ASP A 14 2.24 17.76 2.93
CA ASP A 14 2.06 18.98 3.75
C ASP A 14 1.80 18.72 5.26
N ASP A 15 1.52 17.48 5.67
CA ASP A 15 1.31 17.05 7.07
C ASP A 15 2.43 16.11 7.61
N GLU A 16 3.53 15.95 6.87
CA GLU A 16 4.57 14.93 7.08
C GLU A 16 4.02 13.48 7.11
N LEU A 17 4.88 12.50 6.82
CA LEU A 17 4.51 11.08 6.93
C LEU A 17 4.67 10.64 8.39
N PHE A 18 3.68 9.94 8.95
CA PHE A 18 3.75 9.41 10.31
C PHE A 18 3.90 7.89 10.30
N ILE A 19 5.16 7.46 10.42
CA ILE A 19 5.60 6.06 10.24
C ILE A 19 5.26 5.58 8.81
N PRO A 20 5.96 6.09 7.77
CA PRO A 20 5.84 5.51 6.44
C PRO A 20 6.30 4.05 6.50
N HIS A 21 5.37 3.12 6.28
CA HIS A 21 5.58 1.71 6.62
C HIS A 21 5.76 0.80 5.42
N SER A 22 5.12 1.12 4.30
CA SER A 22 5.16 0.35 3.06
C SER A 22 5.07 1.28 1.85
N ILE A 23 5.61 0.84 0.73
CA ILE A 23 5.66 1.61 -0.52
C ILE A 23 5.44 0.68 -1.71
N THR A 24 4.73 1.15 -2.73
CA THR A 24 4.61 0.43 -4.01
C THR A 24 4.69 1.40 -5.17
N LEU A 25 5.30 0.96 -6.27
CA LEU A 25 5.37 1.70 -7.52
C LEU A 25 4.08 1.45 -8.34
N ILE A 26 3.61 2.49 -9.02
CA ILE A 26 2.52 2.46 -9.99
C ILE A 26 3.09 3.03 -11.28
N GLU A 27 3.82 2.18 -12.00
CA GLU A 27 4.68 2.59 -13.12
C GLU A 27 3.91 3.29 -14.23
N GLU A 28 2.75 2.74 -14.62
CA GLU A 28 1.95 3.28 -15.72
C GLU A 28 1.34 4.65 -15.43
N SER A 29 1.33 5.07 -14.16
CA SER A 29 0.82 6.36 -13.73
C SER A 29 1.94 7.33 -13.31
N ASN A 30 3.21 6.91 -13.35
CA ASN A 30 4.34 7.65 -12.79
C ASN A 30 4.11 8.04 -11.31
N LEU A 31 3.57 7.11 -10.51
CA LEU A 31 3.27 7.35 -9.09
C LEU A 31 3.99 6.37 -8.19
N VAL A 32 4.29 6.83 -6.98
CA VAL A 32 4.66 6.01 -5.84
C VAL A 32 3.59 6.17 -4.75
N ALA A 33 3.06 5.05 -4.26
CA ALA A 33 2.10 5.02 -3.18
C ALA A 33 2.81 4.65 -1.88
N VAL A 34 2.54 5.37 -0.80
CA VAL A 34 3.14 5.18 0.52
C VAL A 34 2.05 4.94 1.55
N ALA A 35 2.18 3.87 2.34
CA ALA A 35 1.36 3.63 3.51
C ALA A 35 1.81 4.55 4.66
N ASP A 36 1.02 5.56 4.93
CA ASP A 36 1.20 6.51 6.04
C ASP A 36 0.48 5.95 7.27
N ARG A 37 1.16 5.04 7.98
CA ARG A 37 0.55 4.04 8.86
C ARG A 37 -0.29 4.66 9.97
N GLU A 38 0.28 5.60 10.70
CA GLU A 38 -0.39 6.16 11.88
C GLU A 38 -1.48 7.17 11.52
N HIS A 39 -1.38 7.82 10.35
CA HIS A 39 -2.48 8.61 9.81
C HIS A 39 -3.60 7.76 9.17
N GLY A 40 -3.37 6.46 8.95
CA GLY A 40 -4.36 5.56 8.40
C GLY A 40 -4.77 5.89 6.95
N ARG A 41 -3.80 6.34 6.15
CA ARG A 41 -4.00 6.77 4.77
C ARG A 41 -2.90 6.26 3.85
N ILE A 42 -3.15 6.35 2.54
CA ILE A 42 -2.16 6.10 1.50
C ILE A 42 -1.89 7.43 0.81
N GLN A 43 -0.63 7.83 0.73
CA GLN A 43 -0.21 9.06 0.04
C GLN A 43 0.38 8.70 -1.32
N LEU A 44 -0.10 9.36 -2.37
CA LEU A 44 0.47 9.24 -3.71
C LEU A 44 1.38 10.42 -3.99
N PHE A 45 2.58 10.12 -4.44
CA PHE A 45 3.55 11.08 -4.94
C PHE A 45 3.93 10.73 -6.37
N THR A 46 4.46 11.67 -7.12
CA THR A 46 5.09 11.39 -8.40
C THR A 46 6.36 10.56 -8.22
N ALA A 47 6.56 9.56 -9.08
CA ALA A 47 7.69 8.65 -9.01
C ALA A 47 8.95 9.16 -9.74
N GLY A 48 8.80 10.16 -10.62
CA GLY A 48 9.92 10.69 -11.40
C GLY A 48 10.47 9.72 -12.46
N ILE A 49 9.71 8.70 -12.87
CA ILE A 49 10.11 7.73 -13.91
C ILE A 49 10.34 8.44 -15.25
N THR A 50 9.47 9.39 -15.59
CA THR A 50 9.55 10.12 -16.88
C THR A 50 10.41 11.38 -16.81
N ASP A 51 10.54 11.99 -15.63
CA ASP A 51 11.40 13.14 -15.34
C ASP A 51 11.86 13.06 -13.88
N PRO A 52 13.15 12.78 -13.61
CA PRO A 52 13.67 12.68 -12.25
C PRO A 52 13.44 13.94 -11.40
N ASN A 53 13.31 15.12 -12.03
CA ASN A 53 13.06 16.38 -11.32
C ASN A 53 11.62 16.51 -10.79
N ASP A 54 10.69 15.68 -11.26
CA ASP A 54 9.32 15.61 -10.74
C ASP A 54 9.17 14.49 -9.70
N THR A 55 10.25 14.02 -9.06
CA THR A 55 10.14 13.00 -7.99
C THR A 55 9.56 13.61 -6.71
N GLY A 56 8.62 12.92 -6.06
CA GLY A 56 8.22 13.24 -4.70
C GLY A 56 7.20 14.35 -4.54
N ARG A 57 6.68 14.92 -5.63
CA ARG A 57 5.58 15.89 -5.58
C ARG A 57 4.30 15.19 -5.14
N PHE A 58 3.65 15.72 -4.11
CA PHE A 58 2.37 15.20 -3.64
C PHE A 58 1.29 15.27 -4.72
N VAL A 59 0.52 14.18 -4.87
CA VAL A 59 -0.56 14.07 -5.86
C VAL A 59 -1.91 13.98 -5.17
N LYS A 60 -2.10 13.02 -4.26
CA LYS A 60 -3.35 12.86 -3.52
C LYS A 60 -3.20 11.98 -2.29
N SER A 61 -4.16 12.13 -1.38
CA SER A 61 -4.39 11.22 -0.27
C SER A 61 -5.55 10.28 -0.55
N ILE A 62 -5.40 9.00 -0.20
CA ILE A 62 -6.47 8.00 -0.17
C ILE A 62 -6.69 7.61 1.28
N SER A 63 -7.83 7.99 1.82
CA SER A 63 -8.19 7.76 3.23
C SER A 63 -9.56 7.13 3.32
N ASN A 64 -9.74 6.23 4.28
CA ASN A 64 -11.04 5.68 4.63
C ASN A 64 -11.08 5.36 6.12
N SER A 65 -12.17 5.68 6.80
CA SER A 65 -12.31 5.42 8.24
C SER A 65 -12.19 3.93 8.60
N ARG A 66 -12.43 3.02 7.65
CA ARG A 66 -12.26 1.58 7.85
C ARG A 66 -10.80 1.14 7.89
N PHE A 67 -9.87 1.90 7.30
CA PHE A 67 -8.46 1.48 7.25
C PHE A 67 -7.87 1.29 8.65
N GLY A 68 -8.16 2.16 9.62
CA GLY A 68 -7.35 2.17 10.84
C GLY A 68 -5.88 2.43 10.45
N LYS A 69 -4.92 1.72 11.05
CA LYS A 69 -3.52 1.81 10.63
C LYS A 69 -3.27 1.00 9.36
N VAL A 70 -2.77 1.63 8.31
CA VAL A 70 -2.39 0.97 7.05
C VAL A 70 -1.00 0.38 7.20
N PHE A 71 -0.85 -0.95 7.13
CA PHE A 71 0.44 -1.58 7.35
C PHE A 71 1.21 -1.80 6.05
N ALA A 72 0.58 -2.44 5.07
CA ALA A 72 1.22 -2.73 3.80
C ALA A 72 0.30 -2.50 2.61
N ILE A 73 0.92 -2.16 1.49
CA ILE A 73 0.25 -1.91 0.21
C ILE A 73 1.02 -2.57 -0.94
N SER A 74 0.30 -3.07 -1.92
CA SER A 74 0.85 -3.58 -3.18
C SER A 74 -0.08 -3.19 -4.32
N TYR A 75 0.47 -2.81 -5.47
CA TYR A 75 -0.30 -2.44 -6.65
C TYR A 75 -0.32 -3.59 -7.66
N ASP A 76 -1.50 -3.87 -8.22
CA ASP A 76 -1.66 -4.82 -9.32
C ASP A 76 -2.02 -4.07 -10.61
N PRO A 77 -1.13 -4.08 -11.63
CA PRO A 77 -1.39 -3.39 -12.90
C PRO A 77 -2.46 -4.09 -13.75
N THR A 78 -2.79 -5.36 -13.48
CA THR A 78 -3.76 -6.12 -14.27
C THR A 78 -5.20 -5.68 -13.99
N ASP A 79 -5.54 -5.41 -12.72
CA ASP A 79 -6.85 -4.92 -12.29
C ASP A 79 -6.87 -3.41 -11.96
N LYS A 80 -5.68 -2.78 -11.91
CA LYS A 80 -5.45 -1.37 -11.55
C LYS A 80 -5.94 -1.02 -10.15
N MET A 81 -5.69 -1.93 -9.20
CA MET A 81 -6.09 -1.80 -7.80
C MET A 81 -4.88 -1.85 -6.85
N LEU A 82 -5.03 -1.16 -5.72
CA LEU A 82 -4.19 -1.34 -4.56
C LEU A 82 -4.77 -2.44 -3.67
N TYR A 83 -3.92 -3.37 -3.28
CA TYR A 83 -4.16 -4.35 -2.22
C TYR A 83 -3.56 -3.81 -0.94
N VAL A 84 -4.41 -3.60 0.04
CA VAL A 84 -4.06 -2.92 1.29
C VAL A 84 -4.36 -3.86 2.44
N VAL A 85 -3.44 -4.00 3.39
CA VAL A 85 -3.72 -4.68 4.66
C VAL A 85 -3.55 -3.70 5.81
N ASN A 86 -4.52 -3.69 6.71
CA ASN A 86 -4.41 -2.95 7.97
C ASN A 86 -3.93 -3.86 9.11
N GLY A 87 -3.67 -3.24 10.26
CA GLY A 87 -3.34 -3.95 11.49
C GLY A 87 -4.18 -3.47 12.68
N PRO A 88 -4.03 -4.11 13.85
CA PRO A 88 -4.83 -3.82 15.03
C PRO A 88 -4.81 -2.33 15.41
N THR A 89 -5.99 -1.70 15.38
CA THR A 89 -6.16 -0.27 15.68
C THR A 89 -7.53 -0.01 16.27
N GLY A 90 -7.60 0.37 17.55
CA GLY A 90 -8.87 0.69 18.21
C GLY A 90 -9.92 -0.41 18.02
N SER A 91 -11.08 -0.05 17.48
CA SER A 91 -12.18 -0.97 17.16
C SER A 91 -12.27 -1.36 15.68
N ASN A 92 -11.31 -0.97 14.85
CA ASN A 92 -11.28 -1.34 13.44
C ASN A 92 -11.08 -2.86 13.28
N LYS A 93 -11.84 -3.46 12.38
CA LYS A 93 -11.62 -4.84 11.95
C LYS A 93 -10.30 -4.94 11.20
N VAL A 94 -9.52 -5.97 11.49
CA VAL A 94 -8.30 -6.30 10.74
C VAL A 94 -8.69 -7.10 9.50
N GLU A 95 -8.48 -6.53 8.32
CA GLU A 95 -8.87 -7.07 7.03
C GLU A 95 -8.00 -6.53 5.89
N GLY A 96 -8.02 -7.23 4.76
CA GLY A 96 -7.49 -6.73 3.50
C GLY A 96 -8.54 -5.93 2.75
N PHE A 97 -8.09 -4.99 1.93
CA PHE A 97 -8.93 -4.14 1.09
C PHE A 97 -8.41 -4.16 -0.34
N THR A 98 -9.33 -4.17 -1.30
CA THR A 98 -9.05 -3.89 -2.71
C THR A 98 -9.55 -2.48 -3.00
N VAL A 99 -8.65 -1.57 -3.36
CA VAL A 99 -8.90 -0.13 -3.41
C VAL A 99 -8.50 0.42 -4.76
N GLY A 100 -9.42 1.12 -5.43
CA GLY A 100 -9.09 1.82 -6.67
C GLY A 100 -8.24 3.07 -6.40
N LEU A 101 -7.49 3.54 -7.40
CA LEU A 101 -6.78 4.82 -7.30
C LEU A 101 -7.74 6.02 -7.19
N ASP A 102 -9.05 5.84 -7.40
CA ASP A 102 -10.10 6.80 -7.07
C ASP A 102 -10.38 6.91 -5.55
N GLY A 103 -9.77 6.03 -4.74
CA GLY A 103 -9.93 5.93 -3.30
C GLY A 103 -11.13 5.12 -2.85
N LYS A 104 -11.87 4.50 -3.76
CA LYS A 104 -13.04 3.68 -3.42
C LYS A 104 -12.62 2.25 -3.08
N ILE A 105 -13.08 1.76 -1.94
CA ILE A 105 -12.99 0.34 -1.59
C ILE A 105 -13.92 -0.44 -2.52
N ARG A 106 -13.35 -1.38 -3.27
CA ARG A 106 -14.07 -2.29 -4.18
C ARG A 106 -14.42 -3.59 -3.48
N ASP A 107 -13.54 -4.08 -2.62
CA ASP A 107 -13.77 -5.30 -1.84
C ASP A 107 -13.00 -5.27 -0.52
N THR A 108 -13.42 -6.12 0.41
CA THR A 108 -12.75 -6.39 1.69
C THR A 108 -12.68 -7.88 1.93
N TRP A 109 -11.54 -8.37 2.42
CA TRP A 109 -11.28 -9.79 2.51
C TRP A 109 -10.51 -10.18 3.77
N THR A 110 -10.78 -11.37 4.28
CA THR A 110 -10.06 -12.02 5.38
C THR A 110 -9.84 -13.48 5.00
N PRO A 111 -8.88 -14.19 5.62
CA PRO A 111 -8.75 -15.62 5.42
C PRO A 111 -10.07 -16.35 5.72
N ARG A 112 -10.37 -17.43 5.00
CA ARG A 112 -11.58 -18.22 5.27
C ARG A 112 -11.42 -18.94 6.62
N ASN A 113 -12.46 -18.87 7.46
CA ASN A 113 -12.53 -19.52 8.78
C ASN A 113 -11.53 -19.01 9.84
N MET A 114 -10.79 -17.94 9.57
CA MET A 114 -9.93 -17.28 10.56
C MET A 114 -9.84 -15.79 10.27
N ASN A 115 -9.75 -14.97 11.31
CA ASN A 115 -9.48 -13.55 11.13
C ASN A 115 -7.97 -13.33 10.96
N PHE A 116 -7.61 -12.22 10.33
CA PHE A 116 -6.28 -11.66 10.49
C PHE A 116 -6.05 -11.23 11.94
N ASP A 117 -4.80 -11.33 12.38
CA ASP A 117 -4.34 -10.84 13.69
C ASP A 117 -3.35 -9.68 13.48
N GLU A 118 -2.12 -9.94 13.01
CA GLU A 118 -1.16 -8.88 12.64
C GLU A 118 -0.59 -9.03 11.23
N PRO A 119 -1.36 -8.69 10.17
CA PRO A 119 -0.81 -8.50 8.83
C PRO A 119 0.27 -7.44 8.84
N HIS A 120 1.37 -7.72 8.15
CA HIS A 120 2.53 -6.84 8.12
C HIS A 120 3.07 -6.62 6.71
N ASP A 121 2.76 -7.52 5.77
CA ASP A 121 3.14 -7.37 4.37
C ASP A 121 2.08 -7.96 3.43
N VAL A 122 2.04 -7.45 2.20
CA VAL A 122 1.16 -7.93 1.13
C VAL A 122 1.88 -7.91 -0.22
N ALA A 123 1.74 -8.99 -0.99
CA ALA A 123 2.28 -9.09 -2.35
C ALA A 123 1.23 -9.65 -3.31
N VAL A 124 1.22 -9.15 -4.54
CA VAL A 124 0.36 -9.66 -5.62
C VAL A 124 1.21 -10.37 -6.67
N SER A 125 0.73 -11.49 -7.21
CA SER A 125 1.42 -12.19 -8.29
C SER A 125 1.41 -11.37 -9.60
N PRO A 126 2.42 -11.52 -10.48
CA PRO A 126 2.49 -10.75 -11.73
C PRO A 126 1.29 -10.95 -12.69
N ASP A 127 0.64 -12.12 -12.63
CA ASP A 127 -0.58 -12.43 -13.39
C ASP A 127 -1.86 -11.88 -12.73
N GLY A 128 -1.73 -11.23 -11.57
CA GLY A 128 -2.82 -10.68 -10.78
C GLY A 128 -3.71 -11.71 -10.11
N HIS A 129 -3.48 -13.02 -10.26
CA HIS A 129 -4.43 -14.03 -9.79
C HIS A 129 -4.32 -14.36 -8.30
N GLN A 130 -3.23 -13.97 -7.64
CA GLN A 130 -2.92 -14.41 -6.28
C GLN A 130 -2.45 -13.25 -5.42
N VAL A 131 -2.92 -13.21 -4.17
CA VAL A 131 -2.47 -12.25 -3.16
C VAL A 131 -1.90 -13.05 -1.99
N TYR A 132 -0.76 -12.62 -1.48
CA TYR A 132 -0.07 -13.22 -0.35
C TYR A 132 -0.01 -12.20 0.77
N VAL A 133 -0.40 -12.60 1.99
CA VAL A 133 -0.29 -11.76 3.18
C VAL A 133 0.60 -12.43 4.19
N ALA A 134 1.61 -11.71 4.66
CA ALA A 134 2.45 -12.14 5.77
C ALA A 134 1.92 -11.54 7.08
N GLU A 135 1.75 -12.38 8.09
CA GLU A 135 1.39 -11.97 9.44
C GLU A 135 2.55 -12.24 10.39
N ILE A 136 2.93 -11.24 11.20
CA ILE A 136 3.95 -11.38 12.26
C ILE A 136 3.37 -11.91 13.57
N ARG A 137 2.04 -12.06 13.63
CA ARG A 137 1.33 -12.84 14.63
C ARG A 137 0.10 -13.44 13.95
N PRO A 138 -0.07 -14.77 13.95
CA PRO A 138 0.72 -15.80 14.63
C PRO A 138 1.94 -16.32 13.83
N ASN A 139 2.64 -15.49 13.04
CA ASN A 139 3.75 -15.90 12.15
C ASN A 139 3.30 -16.87 11.05
N ARG A 140 2.51 -16.38 10.09
CA ARG A 140 2.02 -17.21 8.97
C ARG A 140 1.93 -16.43 7.68
N ILE A 141 1.91 -17.17 6.57
CA ILE A 141 1.61 -16.63 5.25
C ILE A 141 0.25 -17.17 4.82
N THR A 142 -0.63 -16.29 4.36
CA THR A 142 -1.92 -16.67 3.76
C THR A 142 -1.92 -16.34 2.28
N LYS A 143 -2.27 -17.32 1.44
CA LYS A 143 -2.50 -17.11 0.00
C LYS A 143 -4.01 -17.00 -0.27
N PHE A 144 -4.37 -16.02 -1.09
CA PHE A 144 -5.70 -15.83 -1.66
C PHE A 144 -5.63 -16.06 -3.17
N ASN A 145 -6.65 -16.71 -3.72
CA ASN A 145 -6.89 -16.72 -5.16
C ASN A 145 -8.00 -15.69 -5.44
N LYS A 146 -7.80 -14.85 -6.45
CA LYS A 146 -8.79 -13.87 -6.92
C LYS A 146 -9.82 -14.53 -7.83
#